data_AF-A0AAX3WCZ5-F1
#
_entry.id   AF-A0AAX3WCZ5-F1
#
_cell.length_a   1.000
_cell.length_b   1.000
_cell.length_c   1.000
_cell.angle_alpha   90.00
_cell.angle_beta   90.00
_cell.angle_gamma   90.00
#
_symmetry.space_group_name_H-M   'P 1'
#
loop_
_entity.id
_entity.type
_entity.pdbx_description
1 polymer ?
#
loop_
_entity_poly.entity_id
_entity_poly.type
_entity_poly.pdbx_seq_one_letter_code
_entity_poly.pdbx_strand_id
1 'polypeptide(L)'
;MSALADLSDAGLADLIDTVRTEIVRRNDLLRDNASPSARSLVNCRRYALIGLTQAEERLRAGAATDLPAADLPTIDEPRVPRRPALGGDPTRPRNGNGLPPGRPHP
;
A
#
# COMPACT_ATOMS: atom_id res chain seq x y z
N MET A 1 10.34 -21.59 6.14
CA MET A 1 9.87 -21.67 4.74
C MET A 1 8.41 -21.26 4.72
N SER A 2 8.01 -20.39 3.79
CA SER A 2 6.64 -19.91 3.67
C SER A 2 5.81 -20.98 3.00
N ALA A 3 4.67 -21.38 3.58
CA ALA A 3 3.78 -22.41 3.02
C ALA A 3 3.32 -22.11 1.57
N LEU A 4 3.42 -20.85 1.13
CA LEU A 4 3.14 -20.43 -0.24
C LEU A 4 4.22 -20.88 -1.24
N ALA A 5 5.48 -20.98 -0.82
CA ALA A 5 6.59 -21.36 -1.69
C ALA A 5 6.58 -22.86 -2.05
N ASP A 6 5.86 -23.66 -1.26
CA ASP A 6 5.74 -25.10 -1.45
C ASP A 6 4.50 -25.48 -2.29
N LEU A 7 3.67 -24.50 -2.70
CA LEU A 7 2.49 -24.75 -3.53
C LEU A 7 2.88 -24.92 -5.00
N SER A 8 2.21 -25.85 -5.68
CA SER A 8 2.22 -25.90 -7.14
C SER A 8 1.50 -24.68 -7.72
N ASP A 9 1.77 -24.34 -8.99
CA ASP A 9 1.08 -23.25 -9.68
C ASP A 9 -0.45 -23.44 -9.67
N ALA A 10 -0.92 -24.68 -9.78
CA ALA A 10 -2.34 -25.02 -9.67
C ALA A 10 -2.88 -24.74 -8.24
N GLY A 11 -2.16 -25.17 -7.21
CA GLY A 11 -2.56 -24.89 -5.82
C GLY A 11 -2.51 -23.40 -5.47
N LEU A 12 -1.58 -22.65 -6.08
CA LEU A 12 -1.52 -21.20 -5.93
C LEU A 12 -2.67 -20.50 -6.65
N ALA A 13 -3.06 -20.97 -7.83
CA ALA A 13 -4.23 -20.48 -8.56
C ALA A 13 -5.54 -20.71 -7.77
N ASP A 14 -5.72 -21.91 -7.22
CA ASP A 14 -6.89 -22.24 -6.37
C ASP A 14 -6.97 -21.35 -5.13
N LEU A 15 -5.81 -21.07 -4.50
CA LEU A 15 -5.74 -20.17 -3.35
C LEU A 15 -6.11 -18.74 -3.74
N ILE A 16 -5.61 -18.24 -4.87
CA ILE A 16 -5.95 -16.91 -5.40
C ILE A 16 -7.46 -16.78 -5.62
N ASP A 17 -8.08 -17.80 -6.23
CA ASP A 17 -9.52 -17.80 -6.49
C ASP A 17 -10.36 -17.85 -5.20
N THR A 18 -9.92 -18.66 -4.24
CA THR A 18 -10.54 -18.74 -2.90
C THR A 18 -10.51 -17.37 -2.19
N VAL A 19 -9.33 -16.72 -2.18
CA VAL A 19 -9.17 -15.40 -1.55
C VAL A 19 -10.01 -14.35 -2.27
N ARG A 20 -10.05 -14.37 -3.61
CA ARG A 20 -10.89 -13.47 -4.40
C ARG A 20 -12.36 -13.63 -4.04
N THR A 21 -12.87 -14.86 -4.02
CA THR A 21 -14.26 -15.18 -3.68
C THR A 21 -14.62 -14.69 -2.29
N GLU A 22 -13.75 -14.92 -1.29
CA GLU A 22 -13.99 -14.44 0.07
C GLU A 22 -13.95 -12.92 0.19
N ILE A 23 -13.07 -12.23 -0.55
CA ILE A 23 -13.05 -10.77 -0.58
C ILE A 23 -14.36 -10.21 -1.14
N VAL A 24 -14.84 -10.76 -2.26
CA VAL A 24 -16.11 -10.35 -2.89
C VAL A 24 -17.26 -10.58 -1.92
N ARG A 25 -17.37 -11.80 -1.35
CA ARG A 25 -18.42 -12.15 -0.38
C ARG A 25 -18.43 -11.19 0.81
N ARG A 26 -17.26 -10.88 1.37
CA ARG A 26 -17.15 -9.98 2.52
C ARG A 26 -17.37 -8.51 2.18
N ASN A 27 -17.17 -8.11 0.92
CA ASN A 27 -17.51 -6.76 0.47
C ASN A 27 -19.02 -6.61 0.26
N ASP A 28 -19.69 -7.65 -0.23
CA ASP A 28 -21.16 -7.64 -0.37
C ASP A 28 -21.85 -7.45 0.98
N LEU A 29 -21.32 -8.07 2.05
CA LEU A 29 -21.80 -7.86 3.42
C LEU A 29 -21.65 -6.41 3.92
N LEU A 30 -20.78 -5.61 3.30
CA LEU A 30 -20.53 -4.21 3.65
C LEU A 30 -21.22 -3.22 2.71
N ARG A 31 -21.95 -3.70 1.70
CA ARG A 31 -22.52 -2.87 0.63
C ARG A 31 -23.39 -1.72 1.14
N ASP A 32 -24.21 -2.00 2.15
CA ASP A 32 -25.15 -1.03 2.71
C ASP A 32 -24.58 -0.29 3.93
N ASN A 33 -23.33 -0.56 4.31
CA ASN A 33 -22.69 0.06 5.46
C ASN A 33 -22.06 1.41 5.07
N ALA A 34 -22.74 2.51 5.43
CA ALA A 34 -22.30 3.86 5.11
C ALA A 34 -21.11 4.38 5.96
N SER A 35 -20.62 3.60 6.94
CA SER A 35 -19.54 4.04 7.82
C SER A 35 -18.24 4.34 7.04
N PRO A 36 -17.48 5.38 7.43
CA PRO A 36 -16.20 5.68 6.79
C PRO A 36 -15.19 4.52 6.84
N SER A 37 -15.21 3.73 7.92
CA SER A 37 -14.36 2.54 8.08
C SER A 37 -14.73 1.41 7.12
N ALA A 38 -16.03 1.14 6.93
CA ALA A 38 -16.48 0.15 5.94
C ALA A 38 -16.09 0.57 4.52
N ARG A 39 -16.28 1.85 4.17
CA ARG A 39 -15.86 2.41 2.88
C ARG A 39 -14.35 2.28 2.64
N SER A 40 -13.54 2.63 3.65
CA SER A 40 -12.08 2.46 3.59
C SER A 40 -11.68 0.99 3.40
N LEU A 41 -12.30 0.07 4.13
CA LEU A 41 -12.02 -1.36 4.01
C LEU A 41 -12.38 -1.93 2.63
N VAL A 42 -13.53 -1.55 2.07
CA VAL A 42 -13.94 -1.93 0.70
C VAL A 42 -12.94 -1.42 -0.32
N ASN A 43 -12.47 -0.17 -0.17
CA ASN A 43 -11.44 0.39 -1.03
C ASN A 43 -10.13 -0.40 -0.93
N CYS A 44 -9.61 -0.65 0.28
CA CYS A 44 -8.41 -1.48 0.49
C CYS A 44 -8.53 -2.86 -0.16
N ARG A 45 -9.70 -3.50 -0.05
CA ARG A 45 -9.95 -4.81 -0.67
C ARG A 45 -10.04 -4.74 -2.20
N ARG A 46 -10.48 -3.63 -2.78
CA ARG A 46 -10.46 -3.42 -4.24
C ARG A 46 -9.03 -3.46 -4.79
N TYR A 47 -8.05 -2.95 -4.05
CA TYR A 47 -6.62 -3.07 -4.41
C TYR A 47 -6.14 -4.50 -4.40
N ALA A 48 -6.48 -5.24 -3.35
CA ALA A 48 -6.13 -6.65 -3.24
C ALA A 48 -6.69 -7.44 -4.43
N LEU A 49 -7.94 -7.19 -4.84
CA LEU A 49 -8.56 -7.84 -6.01
C LEU A 49 -7.79 -7.55 -7.31
N ILE A 50 -7.30 -6.32 -7.51
CA ILE A 50 -6.49 -5.97 -8.68
C ILE A 50 -5.17 -6.76 -8.66
N GLY A 51 -4.49 -6.81 -7.52
CA GLY A 51 -3.26 -7.58 -7.36
C GLY A 51 -3.46 -9.08 -7.62
N LEU A 52 -4.55 -9.65 -7.11
CA LEU A 52 -4.90 -11.06 -7.33
C LEU A 52 -5.22 -11.36 -8.81
N THR A 53 -5.88 -10.43 -9.50
CA THR A 53 -6.14 -10.57 -10.95
C THR A 53 -4.82 -10.60 -11.74
N GLN A 54 -3.88 -9.73 -11.41
CA GLN A 54 -2.56 -9.76 -12.05
C GLN A 54 -1.75 -11.02 -11.72
N ALA A 55 -1.85 -11.50 -10.48
CA ALA A 55 -1.16 -12.73 -10.06
C ALA A 55 -1.67 -13.93 -10.85
N GLU A 56 -2.99 -14.06 -11.04
CA GLU A 56 -3.57 -15.12 -11.86
C GLU A 56 -3.13 -15.02 -13.33
N GLU A 57 -3.13 -13.81 -13.90
CA GLU A 57 -2.67 -13.61 -15.28
C GLU A 57 -1.21 -14.02 -15.45
N ARG A 58 -0.35 -13.68 -14.49
CA ARG A 58 1.07 -14.09 -14.47
C ARG A 58 1.25 -15.60 -14.38
N LEU A 59 0.45 -16.27 -13.55
CA LEU A 59 0.48 -17.73 -13.46
C LEU A 59 0.04 -18.38 -14.77
N ARG A 60 -0.99 -17.82 -15.44
CA ARG A 60 -1.46 -18.33 -16.73
C ARG A 60 -0.47 -18.09 -17.87
N ALA A 61 0.16 -16.91 -17.89
CA ALA A 61 1.10 -16.53 -18.94
C ALA A 61 2.50 -17.17 -18.77
N GLY A 62 2.80 -17.67 -17.56
CA GLY A 62 4.09 -18.27 -17.20
C GLY A 62 5.22 -17.25 -17.07
N ALA A 63 6.36 -17.71 -16.53
CA ALA A 63 7.48 -16.85 -16.12
C ALA A 63 8.16 -16.05 -17.25
N ALA A 64 7.90 -16.37 -18.52
CA ALA A 64 8.55 -15.77 -19.68
C ALA A 64 7.74 -14.61 -20.31
N THR A 65 6.53 -14.33 -19.83
CA THR A 65 5.64 -13.34 -20.45
C THR A 65 5.62 -12.04 -19.66
N ASP A 66 6.17 -10.97 -20.25
CA ASP A 66 6.06 -9.63 -19.67
C ASP A 66 4.61 -9.12 -19.76
N LEU A 67 3.96 -9.01 -18.61
CA LEU A 67 2.60 -8.46 -18.51
C LEU A 67 2.66 -6.98 -18.08
N PRO A 68 1.80 -6.12 -18.66
CA PRO A 68 1.73 -4.71 -18.28
C PRO A 68 1.44 -4.60 -16.78
N ALA A 69 2.16 -3.69 -16.11
CA ALA A 69 1.83 -3.33 -14.73
C ALA A 69 0.42 -2.75 -14.72
N ALA A 70 -0.52 -3.34 -13.96
CA ALA A 70 -1.84 -2.72 -13.87
C ALA A 70 -1.75 -1.48 -12.98
N ASP A 71 -2.31 -0.38 -13.46
CA ASP A 71 -2.45 0.84 -12.69
C ASP A 71 -3.28 0.57 -11.44
N LEU A 72 -2.63 0.68 -10.28
CA LEU A 72 -3.34 0.63 -9.01
C LEU A 72 -4.12 1.94 -8.86
N PRO A 73 -5.42 1.91 -8.51
CA PRO A 73 -6.20 3.12 -8.35
C PRO A 73 -5.57 4.05 -7.28
N THR A 74 -5.61 5.36 -7.44
CA THR A 74 -5.08 6.23 -6.38
C THR A 74 -5.94 6.11 -5.13
N ILE A 75 -5.38 5.66 -4.00
CA ILE A 75 -6.06 5.74 -2.70
C ILE A 75 -6.05 7.21 -2.32
N ASP A 76 -7.21 7.86 -2.31
CA ASP A 76 -7.36 9.15 -1.63
C ASP A 76 -7.46 8.84 -0.13
N GLU A 77 -6.31 8.48 0.47
CA GLU A 77 -6.23 8.33 1.91
C GLU A 77 -6.67 9.65 2.53
N PRO A 78 -7.50 9.64 3.60
CA PRO A 78 -7.80 10.87 4.33
C PRO A 78 -6.48 11.44 4.81
N ARG A 79 -5.98 12.45 4.09
CA ARG A 79 -4.69 13.06 4.35
C ARG A 79 -4.74 13.53 5.79
N VAL A 80 -4.01 12.84 6.66
CA VAL A 80 -3.74 13.34 8.01
C VAL A 80 -3.32 14.79 7.82
N PRO A 81 -3.91 15.77 8.53
CA PRO A 81 -3.44 17.15 8.46
C PRO A 81 -1.93 17.11 8.67
N ARG A 82 -1.15 17.43 7.62
CA ARG A 82 0.30 17.53 7.77
C ARG A 82 0.50 18.55 8.89
N ARG A 83 1.15 18.14 9.98
CA ARG A 83 1.54 19.09 11.02
C ARG A 83 2.18 20.28 10.29
N PRO A 84 1.75 21.53 10.55
CA PRO A 84 2.51 22.68 10.11
C PRO A 84 3.97 22.44 10.46
N ALA A 85 4.89 22.80 9.56
CA ALA A 85 6.31 22.69 9.85
C ALA A 85 6.53 23.30 11.25
N LEU A 86 7.07 22.51 12.19
CA LEU A 86 7.40 22.97 13.53
C LEU A 86 8.15 24.30 13.36
N GLY A 87 7.48 25.38 13.74
CA GLY A 87 8.01 26.73 13.61
C GLY A 87 9.40 26.72 14.21
N GLY A 88 10.39 27.11 13.40
CA GLY A 88 11.76 27.22 13.87
C GLY A 88 11.78 28.09 15.13
N ASP A 89 12.58 27.67 16.11
CA ASP A 89 12.81 28.40 17.33
C ASP A 89 13.01 29.89 17.02
N PRO A 90 12.08 30.78 17.41
CA PRO A 90 12.14 32.20 17.07
C PRO A 90 13.33 32.90 17.73
N THR A 91 14.02 32.24 18.66
CA THR A 91 15.22 32.78 19.32
C THR A 91 16.52 32.39 18.62
N ARG A 92 16.49 31.53 17.59
CA ARG A 92 17.70 31.11 16.87
C ARG A 92 18.29 32.28 16.06
N PRO A 93 19.52 32.75 16.36
CA PRO A 93 20.15 33.85 15.61
C PRO A 93 20.41 33.44 14.15
N ARG A 94 19.90 34.22 13.19
CA ARG A 94 20.05 33.95 11.74
C ARG A 94 21.45 34.24 11.19
N ASN A 95 22.28 34.92 11.97
CA ASN A 95 23.58 35.44 11.56
C ASN A 95 24.77 34.76 12.27
N GLY A 96 24.55 33.62 12.93
CA GLY A 96 25.63 32.85 13.58
C GLY A 96 26.29 33.55 14.78
N ASN A 97 25.86 34.77 15.13
CA ASN A 97 26.35 35.48 16.32
C ASN A 97 25.94 34.70 17.58
N GLY A 98 26.92 34.11 18.25
CA GLY A 98 26.73 33.26 19.44
C GLY A 98 27.10 31.79 19.24
N LEU A 99 27.47 31.37 18.02
CA LEU A 99 28.10 30.06 17.82
C LEU A 99 29.60 30.17 18.18
N PRO A 100 30.16 29.23 18.96
CA PRO A 100 31.60 29.21 19.18
C PRO A 100 32.30 29.05 17.82
N PRO A 101 33.43 29.76 17.56
CA PRO A 101 34.14 29.62 16.30
C PRO A 101 34.52 28.14 16.12
N GLY A 102 34.07 27.56 14.99
CA GLY A 102 34.36 26.18 14.64
C GLY A 102 35.87 25.97 14.63
N ARG A 103 36.34 24.93 15.32
CA ARG A 103 37.76 24.57 15.29
C ARG A 103 38.15 24.20 13.85
N PRO A 104 39.36 24.56 13.39
CA PRO A 104 39.87 24.02 12.14
C PRO A 104 39.92 22.49 12.25
N HIS A 105 39.25 21.79 11.34
CA HIS A 105 39.43 20.36 11.17
C HIS A 105 40.75 20.12 10.43
N PRO A 106 41.61 19.18 10.89
CA PRO A 106 42.79 18.73 10.14
C PRO A 106 42.41 17.91 8.90
#